data_AF-A0A350Q7N3-F1
#
_entry.id   AF-A0A350Q7N3-F1
#
_cell.length_a   1.000
_cell.length_b   1.000
_cell.length_c   1.000
_cell.angle_alpha   90.00
_cell.angle_beta   90.00
_cell.angle_gamma   90.00
#
_symmetry.space_group_name_H-M   'P 1'
#
loop_
_entity.id
_entity.type
_entity.pdbx_description
1 polymer ?
#
loop_
_entity_poly.entity_id
_entity_poly.type
_entity_poly.pdbx_seq_one_letter_code
_entity_poly.pdbx_strand_id
1 'polypeptide(L)'
;DAQLASILSVAWGDDIRYMTGQDASISPQADLWANGTDMGHELNRMMDVRASALERFGVQAIQSDMPMATIEEALVPLYMHHRYQVEATASAIGGVEYTYAVRGDGLQPFRRVSADMQRGALDALMRTLVPAELTLPESVLNVIPPRPPGFGRHRELFPRYTGSAFDAVTPAVVAAGHTVAMVLEPTRAARLVQQHTFDPSLPSLEEVLEGLFEASMGASANTEYQAEVKRAVEGVVLARVMWLARNASMPQVRAISSASLRRSHSELLSRGQSEAHAQMLAGDIQRFLDRPGEVVTDRVAPSAPPGSPIGEPALDWLGQMEPWCSWLGDGWDGF
;
A
#
# COMPACT_ATOMS: atom_id res chain seq x y z
N ASP A 1 6.66 26.47 -32.94
CA ASP A 1 5.99 26.92 -31.70
C ASP A 1 4.47 26.83 -31.76
N ALA A 2 3.79 27.57 -32.64
CA ALA A 2 2.31 27.53 -32.73
C ALA A 2 1.73 26.13 -33.01
N GLN A 3 2.37 25.34 -33.88
CA GLN A 3 1.94 23.98 -34.19
C GLN A 3 2.15 23.01 -33.02
N LEU A 4 3.25 23.15 -32.28
CA LEU A 4 3.50 22.35 -31.07
C LEU A 4 2.47 22.69 -29.98
N ALA A 5 2.19 23.97 -29.76
CA ALA A 5 1.16 24.40 -28.82
C ALA A 5 -0.23 23.85 -29.19
N SER A 6 -0.56 23.81 -30.49
CA SER A 6 -1.80 23.19 -30.97
C SER A 6 -1.83 21.68 -30.68
N ILE A 7 -0.76 20.95 -30.95
CA ILE A 7 -0.68 19.50 -30.66
C ILE A 7 -0.82 19.23 -29.17
N LEU A 8 -0.13 20.01 -28.32
CA LEU A 8 -0.23 19.88 -26.87
C LEU A 8 -1.63 20.21 -26.37
N SER A 9 -2.28 21.24 -26.91
CA SER A 9 -3.67 21.57 -26.54
C SER A 9 -4.67 20.46 -26.88
N VAL A 10 -4.48 19.78 -28.02
CA VAL A 10 -5.30 18.62 -28.40
C VAL A 10 -5.01 17.45 -27.48
N ALA A 11 -3.73 17.13 -27.25
CA ALA A 11 -3.32 16.05 -26.35
C ALA A 11 -3.91 16.24 -24.94
N TRP A 12 -3.83 17.44 -24.36
CA TRP A 12 -4.43 17.73 -23.06
C TRP A 12 -5.95 17.70 -23.07
N GLY A 13 -6.60 18.12 -24.17
CA GLY A 13 -8.04 17.97 -24.36
C GLY A 13 -8.50 16.52 -24.43
N ASP A 14 -7.65 15.64 -24.96
CA ASP A 14 -7.87 14.19 -25.08
C ASP A 14 -7.35 13.41 -23.84
N ASP A 15 -6.98 14.10 -22.76
CA ASP A 15 -6.40 13.55 -21.52
C ASP A 15 -5.09 12.75 -21.71
N ILE A 16 -4.34 13.04 -22.79
CA ILE A 16 -3.02 12.48 -23.05
C ILE A 16 -1.98 13.28 -22.25
N ARG A 17 -1.44 12.66 -21.21
CA ARG A 17 -0.46 13.26 -20.30
C ARG A 17 0.86 12.51 -20.32
N TYR A 18 1.96 13.24 -20.20
CA TYR A 18 3.28 12.64 -19.95
C TYR A 18 3.57 12.67 -18.45
N MET A 19 3.81 11.49 -17.89
CA MET A 19 4.21 11.27 -16.50
C MET A 19 5.29 10.19 -16.47
N THR A 20 6.08 10.16 -15.41
CA THR A 20 7.16 9.17 -15.20
C THR A 20 6.89 8.36 -13.94
N GLY A 21 7.64 7.27 -13.73
CA GLY A 21 7.46 6.40 -12.56
C GLY A 21 7.63 7.12 -11.20
N GLN A 22 8.28 8.29 -11.16
CA GLN A 22 8.36 9.10 -9.93
C GLN A 22 6.98 9.62 -9.47
N ASP A 23 6.03 9.73 -10.40
CA ASP A 23 4.73 10.35 -10.18
C ASP A 23 3.67 9.32 -9.71
N ALA A 24 3.93 8.01 -9.89
CA ALA A 24 2.97 6.92 -9.63
C ALA A 24 2.45 6.89 -8.18
N SER A 25 3.27 7.28 -7.21
CA SER A 25 2.89 7.24 -5.79
C SER A 25 1.89 8.34 -5.39
N ILE A 26 1.79 9.41 -6.18
CA ILE A 26 0.99 10.61 -5.85
C ILE A 26 -0.12 10.88 -6.86
N SER A 27 0.04 10.45 -8.13
CA SER A 27 -0.94 10.63 -9.18
C SER A 27 -1.49 9.29 -9.68
N PRO A 28 -2.80 9.03 -9.52
CA PRO A 28 -3.38 7.73 -9.89
C PRO A 28 -3.23 7.34 -11.35
N GLN A 29 -3.24 8.31 -12.24
CA GLN A 29 -3.08 8.05 -13.68
C GLN A 29 -1.62 7.81 -14.10
N ALA A 30 -0.65 8.04 -13.21
CA ALA A 30 0.78 7.84 -13.50
C ALA A 30 1.24 6.39 -13.27
N ASP A 31 0.44 5.57 -12.59
CA ASP A 31 0.80 4.18 -12.32
C ASP A 31 0.79 3.36 -13.62
N LEU A 32 1.82 2.54 -13.82
CA LEU A 32 1.95 1.68 -15.01
C LEU A 32 0.81 0.66 -15.14
N TRP A 33 0.11 0.39 -14.05
CA TRP A 33 -1.01 -0.54 -13.97
C TRP A 33 -2.34 0.19 -13.73
N ALA A 34 -2.38 1.52 -13.84
CA ALA A 34 -3.61 2.28 -13.83
C ALA A 34 -4.43 1.94 -15.08
N ASN A 35 -5.48 1.13 -14.90
CA ASN A 35 -6.41 0.81 -15.98
C ASN A 35 -7.69 1.66 -15.83
N GLY A 36 -8.03 2.42 -16.88
CA GLY A 36 -9.20 3.29 -16.89
C GLY A 36 -8.99 4.64 -16.17
N THR A 37 -10.08 5.37 -15.94
CA THR A 37 -10.05 6.73 -15.37
C THR A 37 -10.44 6.78 -13.89
N ASP A 38 -11.00 5.70 -13.36
CA ASP A 38 -11.40 5.55 -11.96
C ASP A 38 -10.77 4.28 -11.39
N MET A 39 -9.75 4.47 -10.54
CA MET A 39 -8.97 3.37 -9.98
C MET A 39 -9.77 2.53 -8.99
N GLY A 40 -10.72 3.13 -8.25
CA GLY A 40 -11.57 2.41 -7.31
C GLY A 40 -12.57 1.51 -8.04
N HIS A 41 -13.18 2.01 -9.12
CA HIS A 41 -14.03 1.20 -9.99
C HIS A 41 -13.25 0.04 -10.62
N GLU A 42 -12.03 0.30 -11.11
CA GLU A 42 -11.20 -0.75 -11.72
C GLU A 42 -10.74 -1.80 -10.70
N LEU A 43 -10.40 -1.42 -9.47
CA LEU A 43 -10.08 -2.38 -8.41
C LEU A 43 -11.26 -3.30 -8.12
N ASN A 44 -12.48 -2.75 -8.06
CA ASN A 44 -13.68 -3.57 -7.90
C ASN A 44 -13.85 -4.58 -9.05
N ARG A 45 -13.66 -4.13 -10.29
CA ARG A 45 -13.70 -5.02 -11.46
C ARG A 45 -12.63 -6.12 -11.37
N MET A 46 -11.41 -5.79 -10.95
CA MET A 46 -10.33 -6.76 -10.75
C MET A 46 -10.66 -7.80 -9.68
N MET A 47 -11.31 -7.38 -8.59
CA MET A 47 -11.77 -8.30 -7.55
C MET A 47 -12.86 -9.25 -8.09
N ASP A 48 -13.79 -8.76 -8.90
CA ASP A 48 -14.83 -9.58 -9.52
C ASP A 48 -14.25 -10.61 -10.52
N VAL A 49 -13.27 -10.20 -11.32
CA VAL A 49 -12.53 -11.08 -12.25
C VAL A 49 -11.78 -12.15 -11.47
N ARG A 50 -11.08 -11.77 -10.40
CA ARG A 50 -10.36 -12.69 -9.51
C ARG A 50 -11.31 -13.72 -8.90
N ALA A 51 -12.44 -13.28 -8.33
CA ALA A 51 -13.44 -14.17 -7.75
C ALA A 51 -13.96 -15.17 -8.78
N SER A 52 -14.36 -14.68 -9.95
CA SER A 52 -14.81 -15.49 -11.09
C SER A 52 -13.78 -16.53 -11.54
N ALA A 53 -12.49 -16.18 -11.53
CA ALA A 53 -11.43 -17.09 -11.93
C ALA A 53 -11.09 -18.11 -10.82
N LEU A 54 -11.15 -17.73 -9.54
CA LEU A 54 -10.99 -18.65 -8.41
C LEU A 54 -12.09 -19.70 -8.34
N GLU A 55 -13.34 -19.35 -8.67
CA GLU A 55 -14.46 -20.30 -8.75
C GLU A 55 -14.23 -21.42 -9.79
N ARG A 56 -13.50 -21.09 -10.86
CA ARG A 56 -13.18 -22.03 -11.96
C ARG A 56 -11.79 -22.66 -11.81
N PHE A 57 -11.04 -22.25 -10.79
CA PHE A 57 -9.69 -22.74 -10.56
C PHE A 57 -9.71 -24.21 -10.12
N GLY A 58 -8.75 -24.98 -10.60
CA GLY A 58 -8.64 -26.39 -10.26
C GLY A 58 -7.46 -27.05 -10.95
N VAL A 59 -7.44 -28.38 -10.93
CA VAL A 59 -6.29 -29.20 -11.38
C VAL A 59 -5.87 -28.95 -12.83
N GLN A 60 -6.77 -28.42 -13.67
CA GLN A 60 -6.48 -28.05 -15.05
C GLN A 60 -5.57 -26.81 -15.19
N ALA A 61 -5.26 -26.13 -14.09
CA ALA A 61 -4.31 -25.02 -14.06
C ALA A 61 -2.85 -25.48 -14.24
N ILE A 62 -2.58 -26.79 -14.13
CA ILE A 62 -1.26 -27.39 -14.36
C ILE A 62 -1.33 -28.38 -15.53
N GLN A 63 -0.19 -28.60 -16.19
CA GLN A 63 -0.09 -29.57 -17.28
C GLN A 63 -0.30 -31.00 -16.77
N SER A 64 -0.75 -31.88 -17.66
CA SER A 64 -0.77 -33.32 -17.39
C SER A 64 0.62 -33.82 -16.99
N ASP A 65 0.65 -34.80 -16.10
CA ASP A 65 1.87 -35.42 -15.56
C ASP A 65 2.76 -34.51 -14.69
N MET A 66 2.31 -33.28 -14.38
CA MET A 66 2.95 -32.44 -13.36
C MET A 66 2.53 -32.85 -11.94
N PRO A 67 3.43 -32.75 -10.94
CA PRO A 67 3.04 -33.00 -9.56
C PRO A 67 1.96 -32.02 -9.10
N MET A 68 0.92 -32.54 -8.44
CA MET A 68 -0.21 -31.75 -7.92
C MET A 68 0.21 -30.56 -7.06
N ALA A 69 1.33 -30.67 -6.33
CA ALA A 69 1.87 -29.59 -5.52
C ALA A 69 2.22 -28.32 -6.31
N THR A 70 2.47 -28.42 -7.63
CA THR A 70 2.79 -27.28 -8.50
C THR A 70 1.59 -26.40 -8.86
N ILE A 71 0.38 -26.79 -8.45
CA ILE A 71 -0.83 -26.00 -8.63
C ILE A 71 -0.77 -24.67 -7.86
N GLU A 72 0.01 -24.62 -6.78
CA GLU A 72 0.19 -23.40 -5.99
C GLU A 72 0.83 -22.28 -6.81
N GLU A 73 1.80 -22.60 -7.68
CA GLU A 73 2.45 -21.64 -8.56
C GLU A 73 1.44 -20.97 -9.50
N ALA A 74 0.43 -21.70 -9.95
CA ALA A 74 -0.66 -21.14 -10.75
C ALA A 74 -1.66 -20.35 -9.87
N LEU A 75 -1.86 -20.77 -8.62
CA LEU A 75 -2.76 -20.10 -7.68
C LEU A 75 -2.23 -18.72 -7.25
N VAL A 76 -0.93 -18.58 -6.96
CA VAL A 76 -0.34 -17.33 -6.44
C VAL A 76 -0.66 -16.10 -7.30
N PRO A 77 -0.37 -16.07 -8.62
CA PRO A 77 -0.67 -14.91 -9.45
C PRO A 77 -2.16 -14.67 -9.62
N LEU A 78 -3.00 -15.72 -9.60
CA LEU A 78 -4.45 -15.58 -9.63
C LEU A 78 -4.99 -14.96 -8.33
N TYR A 79 -4.55 -15.47 -7.18
CA TYR A 79 -4.96 -14.96 -5.88
C TYR A 79 -4.48 -13.51 -5.67
N MET A 80 -3.30 -13.18 -6.16
CA MET A 80 -2.72 -11.83 -6.09
C MET A 80 -3.00 -10.98 -7.34
N HIS A 81 -3.99 -11.35 -8.17
CA HIS A 81 -4.25 -10.69 -9.46
C HIS A 81 -4.48 -9.17 -9.34
N HIS A 82 -5.11 -8.75 -8.25
CA HIS A 82 -5.44 -7.36 -7.95
C HIS A 82 -4.26 -6.51 -7.42
N ARG A 83 -3.08 -7.10 -7.16
CA ARG A 83 -2.00 -6.45 -6.38
C ARG A 83 -1.49 -5.13 -6.97
N TYR A 84 -1.44 -5.02 -8.29
CA TYR A 84 -0.96 -3.81 -8.95
C TYR A 84 -2.05 -2.74 -9.02
N GLN A 85 -3.31 -3.16 -9.20
CA GLN A 85 -4.43 -2.24 -9.13
C GLN A 85 -4.60 -1.68 -7.71
N VAL A 86 -4.26 -2.43 -6.66
CA VAL A 86 -4.21 -1.92 -5.28
C VAL A 86 -3.22 -0.75 -5.14
N GLU A 87 -2.04 -0.85 -5.75
CA GLU A 87 -1.03 0.22 -5.72
C GLU A 87 -1.55 1.49 -6.41
N ALA A 88 -2.05 1.35 -7.64
CA ALA A 88 -2.66 2.43 -8.39
C ALA A 88 -3.85 3.06 -7.63
N THR A 89 -4.71 2.26 -7.02
CA THR A 89 -5.88 2.74 -6.26
C THR A 89 -5.49 3.46 -4.99
N ALA A 90 -4.48 2.96 -4.26
CA ALA A 90 -3.98 3.61 -3.05
C ALA A 90 -3.37 4.99 -3.34
N SER A 91 -2.80 5.19 -4.53
CA SER A 91 -2.27 6.49 -4.94
C SER A 91 -3.33 7.62 -4.92
N ALA A 92 -4.61 7.29 -5.11
CA ALA A 92 -5.71 8.25 -5.11
C ALA A 92 -5.98 8.84 -3.73
N ILE A 93 -5.82 8.04 -2.67
CA ILE A 93 -5.98 8.49 -1.29
C ILE A 93 -4.87 9.50 -0.96
N GLY A 94 -5.25 10.73 -0.58
CA GLY A 94 -4.30 11.82 -0.41
C GLY A 94 -3.51 12.15 -1.69
N GLY A 95 -4.05 11.77 -2.85
CA GLY A 95 -3.44 11.96 -4.16
C GLY A 95 -3.59 13.38 -4.69
N VAL A 96 -2.78 13.70 -5.70
CA VAL A 96 -2.90 14.94 -6.48
C VAL A 96 -2.84 14.63 -7.97
N GLU A 97 -3.60 15.38 -8.74
CA GLU A 97 -3.50 15.38 -10.18
C GLU A 97 -2.75 16.64 -10.59
N TYR A 98 -1.64 16.48 -11.29
CA TYR A 98 -0.81 17.59 -11.69
C TYR A 98 -0.33 17.39 -13.12
N THR A 99 0.18 18.49 -13.66
CA THR A 99 0.85 18.51 -14.95
C THR A 99 2.17 19.24 -14.78
N TYR A 100 3.11 19.03 -15.69
CA TYR A 100 4.37 19.77 -15.71
C TYR A 100 4.15 21.18 -16.28
N ALA A 101 3.36 21.97 -15.55
CA ALA A 101 3.01 23.33 -15.94
C ALA A 101 4.23 24.26 -15.87
N VAL A 102 4.36 25.13 -16.87
CA VAL A 102 5.38 26.17 -16.97
C VAL A 102 4.69 27.53 -16.86
N ARG A 103 5.37 28.49 -16.21
CA ARG A 103 4.85 29.85 -16.07
C ARG A 103 4.40 30.43 -17.42
N GLY A 104 3.11 30.72 -17.53
CA GLY A 104 2.51 31.38 -18.70
C GLY A 104 1.89 30.44 -19.74
N ASP A 105 1.88 29.12 -19.51
CA ASP A 105 1.25 28.14 -20.40
C ASP A 105 -0.29 28.03 -20.23
N GLY A 106 -0.84 28.64 -19.19
CA GLY A 106 -2.28 28.63 -18.89
C GLY A 106 -2.79 27.34 -18.26
N LEU A 107 -1.91 26.38 -17.93
CA LEU A 107 -2.29 25.14 -17.28
C LEU A 107 -2.48 25.33 -15.78
N GLN A 108 -3.46 24.62 -15.21
CA GLN A 108 -3.57 24.47 -13.77
C GLN A 108 -2.45 23.55 -13.28
N PRO A 109 -1.51 24.01 -12.42
CA PRO A 109 -0.34 23.20 -12.06
C PRO A 109 -0.71 21.90 -11.36
N PHE A 110 -1.70 21.96 -10.45
CA PHE A 110 -2.24 20.79 -9.80
C PHE A 110 -3.65 21.02 -9.24
N ARG A 111 -4.32 19.92 -8.95
CA ARG A 111 -5.53 19.83 -8.12
C ARG A 111 -5.42 18.59 -7.22
N ARG A 112 -6.14 18.59 -6.10
CA ARG A 112 -6.27 17.38 -5.29
C ARG A 112 -7.23 16.42 -6.00
N VAL A 113 -7.02 15.11 -5.85
CA VAL A 113 -8.01 14.13 -6.29
C VAL A 113 -9.32 14.42 -5.57
N SER A 114 -10.45 14.39 -6.28
CA SER A 114 -11.76 14.76 -5.73
C SER A 114 -12.15 13.89 -4.53
N ALA A 115 -12.93 14.44 -3.59
CA ALA A 115 -13.34 13.72 -2.39
C ALA A 115 -14.05 12.39 -2.72
N ASP A 116 -14.93 12.40 -3.73
CA ASP A 116 -15.67 11.22 -4.18
C ASP A 116 -14.74 10.14 -4.73
N MET A 117 -13.75 10.51 -5.56
CA MET A 117 -12.75 9.55 -6.07
C MET A 117 -11.86 8.99 -4.95
N GLN A 118 -11.47 9.81 -3.97
CA GLN A 118 -10.67 9.32 -2.84
C GLN A 118 -11.46 8.33 -1.96
N ARG A 119 -12.75 8.62 -1.69
CA ARG A 119 -13.61 7.72 -0.91
C ARG A 119 -13.96 6.45 -1.69
N GLY A 120 -14.28 6.56 -2.98
CA GLY A 120 -14.49 5.38 -3.84
C GLY A 120 -13.26 4.48 -3.91
N ALA A 121 -12.05 5.07 -3.97
CA ALA A 121 -10.80 4.33 -3.87
C ALA A 121 -10.62 3.67 -2.49
N LEU A 122 -10.91 4.39 -1.40
CA LEU A 122 -10.86 3.86 -0.03
C LEU A 122 -11.81 2.67 0.13
N ASP A 123 -13.07 2.78 -0.30
CA ASP A 123 -14.07 1.71 -0.24
C ASP A 123 -13.62 0.47 -1.03
N ALA A 124 -13.08 0.67 -2.25
CA ALA A 124 -12.57 -0.42 -3.06
C ALA A 124 -11.36 -1.12 -2.41
N LEU A 125 -10.49 -0.38 -1.72
CA LEU A 125 -9.38 -0.94 -0.95
C LEU A 125 -9.86 -1.66 0.32
N MET A 126 -10.89 -1.16 1.00
CA MET A 126 -11.46 -1.84 2.15
C MET A 126 -12.09 -3.18 1.77
N ARG A 127 -12.71 -3.27 0.58
CA ARG A 127 -13.23 -4.52 0.03
C ARG A 127 -12.17 -5.62 -0.04
N THR A 128 -10.90 -5.30 -0.36
CA THR A 128 -9.84 -6.30 -0.47
C THR A 128 -9.43 -6.91 0.88
N LEU A 129 -9.91 -6.36 1.99
CA LEU A 129 -9.68 -6.85 3.35
C LEU A 129 -10.83 -7.74 3.86
N VAL A 130 -11.96 -7.77 3.15
CA VAL A 130 -13.15 -8.51 3.59
C VAL A 130 -12.86 -10.02 3.60
N PRO A 131 -13.17 -10.76 4.68
CA PRO A 131 -12.85 -12.19 4.77
C PRO A 131 -13.40 -13.04 3.63
N ALA A 132 -14.61 -12.75 3.15
CA ALA A 132 -15.22 -13.46 2.02
C ALA A 132 -14.43 -13.31 0.70
N GLU A 133 -13.75 -12.17 0.51
CA GLU A 133 -12.89 -11.93 -0.66
C GLU A 133 -11.52 -12.63 -0.53
N LEU A 134 -11.11 -12.95 0.70
CA LEU A 134 -9.79 -13.48 1.00
C LEU A 134 -9.77 -15.01 1.18
N THR A 135 -10.91 -15.65 1.43
CA THR A 135 -10.99 -17.11 1.52
C THR A 135 -10.89 -17.79 0.15
N LEU A 136 -10.24 -18.97 0.12
CA LEU A 136 -10.22 -19.85 -1.04
C LEU A 136 -11.39 -20.85 -1.01
N PRO A 137 -11.93 -21.27 -2.17
CA PRO A 137 -12.91 -22.35 -2.20
C PRO A 137 -12.32 -23.67 -1.66
N GLU A 138 -13.13 -24.47 -0.96
CA GLU A 138 -12.69 -25.78 -0.44
C GLU A 138 -12.19 -26.72 -1.56
N SER A 139 -12.79 -26.65 -2.74
CA SER A 139 -12.35 -27.40 -3.92
C SER A 139 -10.89 -27.09 -4.31
N VAL A 140 -10.44 -25.85 -4.10
CA VAL A 140 -9.05 -25.43 -4.32
C VAL A 140 -8.15 -25.91 -3.19
N LEU A 141 -8.58 -25.77 -1.94
CA LEU A 141 -7.77 -26.18 -0.78
C LEU A 141 -7.49 -27.68 -0.77
N ASN A 142 -8.48 -28.50 -1.16
CA ASN A 142 -8.40 -29.96 -1.13
C ASN A 142 -7.49 -30.57 -2.22
N VAL A 143 -7.01 -29.76 -3.18
CA VAL A 143 -6.14 -30.25 -4.28
C VAL A 143 -4.68 -29.81 -4.15
N ILE A 144 -4.29 -29.15 -3.06
CA ILE A 144 -2.91 -28.66 -2.82
C ILE A 144 -2.21 -29.55 -1.78
N PRO A 145 -1.49 -30.61 -2.19
CA PRO A 145 -0.76 -31.46 -1.26
C PRO A 145 0.56 -30.81 -0.81
N PRO A 146 1.20 -31.36 0.25
CA PRO A 146 2.61 -31.10 0.52
C PRO A 146 3.50 -31.41 -0.69
N ARG A 147 4.62 -30.70 -0.81
CA ARG A 147 5.49 -30.80 -1.99
C ARG A 147 6.36 -32.08 -1.96
N PRO A 148 6.49 -32.81 -3.07
CA PRO A 148 7.34 -34.01 -3.15
C PRO A 148 8.84 -33.68 -3.28
N PRO A 149 9.74 -34.65 -3.08
CA PRO A 149 11.17 -34.47 -3.33
C PRO A 149 11.45 -33.92 -4.73
N GLY A 150 12.39 -32.97 -4.83
CA GLY A 150 12.72 -32.29 -6.10
C GLY A 150 11.87 -31.04 -6.38
N PHE A 151 10.75 -30.84 -5.67
CA PHE A 151 9.87 -29.68 -5.82
C PHE A 151 9.88 -28.82 -4.56
N GLY A 152 11.07 -28.31 -4.19
CA GLY A 152 11.23 -27.49 -2.99
C GLY A 152 10.42 -26.18 -3.01
N ARG A 153 10.31 -25.54 -1.84
CA ARG A 153 9.72 -24.20 -1.73
C ARG A 153 10.64 -23.15 -2.34
N HIS A 154 10.06 -22.10 -2.92
CA HIS A 154 10.79 -20.95 -3.48
C HIS A 154 10.04 -19.64 -3.21
N ARG A 155 10.68 -18.52 -3.55
CA ARG A 155 10.19 -17.15 -3.27
C ARG A 155 8.85 -16.78 -3.92
N GLU A 156 8.43 -17.55 -4.92
CA GLU A 156 7.18 -17.32 -5.68
C GLU A 156 5.96 -18.04 -5.08
N LEU A 157 6.14 -18.75 -3.96
CA LEU A 157 5.07 -19.40 -3.21
C LEU A 157 4.70 -18.58 -1.97
N PHE A 158 3.53 -18.84 -1.40
CA PHE A 158 3.15 -18.19 -0.16
C PHE A 158 4.05 -18.63 1.02
N PRO A 159 4.35 -17.72 1.97
CA PRO A 159 4.85 -18.11 3.27
C PRO A 159 3.80 -18.97 3.99
N ARG A 160 4.20 -19.71 5.03
CA ARG A 160 3.31 -20.67 5.71
C ARG A 160 3.72 -20.87 7.16
N TYR A 161 2.74 -21.00 8.05
CA TYR A 161 2.94 -21.40 9.45
C TYR A 161 2.81 -22.91 9.64
N THR A 162 2.14 -23.61 8.73
CA THR A 162 1.82 -25.05 8.80
C THR A 162 2.94 -25.99 8.34
N GLY A 163 4.16 -25.49 8.16
CA GLY A 163 5.29 -26.28 7.68
C GLY A 163 5.13 -26.71 6.22
N SER A 164 5.17 -28.02 5.96
CA SER A 164 5.11 -28.57 4.59
C SER A 164 3.70 -28.56 3.98
N ALA A 165 2.65 -28.57 4.79
CA ALA A 165 1.27 -28.49 4.33
C ALA A 165 0.96 -27.10 3.76
N PHE A 166 -0.06 -26.98 2.90
CA PHE A 166 -0.55 -25.67 2.48
C PHE A 166 -1.15 -24.92 3.68
N ASP A 167 -0.98 -23.60 3.71
CA ASP A 167 -1.52 -22.75 4.75
C ASP A 167 -2.65 -21.93 4.13
N ALA A 168 -3.90 -22.23 4.51
CA ALA A 168 -5.06 -21.60 3.91
C ALA A 168 -5.27 -20.14 4.34
N VAL A 169 -4.60 -19.70 5.42
CA VAL A 169 -4.79 -18.35 5.99
C VAL A 169 -3.71 -17.39 5.50
N THR A 170 -2.49 -17.87 5.31
CA THR A 170 -1.36 -17.01 4.93
C THR A 170 -1.51 -16.25 3.60
N PRO A 171 -2.17 -16.78 2.54
CA PRO A 171 -2.49 -15.99 1.36
C PRO A 171 -3.24 -14.69 1.70
N ALA A 172 -4.21 -14.76 2.62
CA ALA A 172 -4.96 -13.60 3.08
C ALA A 172 -4.07 -12.60 3.83
N VAL A 173 -3.15 -13.08 4.67
CA VAL A 173 -2.15 -12.25 5.36
C VAL A 173 -1.29 -11.48 4.35
N VAL A 174 -0.87 -12.13 3.27
CA VAL A 174 -0.04 -11.50 2.22
C VAL A 174 -0.84 -10.45 1.44
N ALA A 175 -2.07 -10.77 1.01
CA ALA A 175 -2.91 -9.85 0.26
C ALA A 175 -3.35 -8.63 1.09
N ALA A 176 -3.80 -8.86 2.33
CA ALA A 176 -4.14 -7.79 3.27
C ALA A 176 -2.88 -6.96 3.61
N GLY A 177 -1.75 -7.62 3.86
CA GLY A 177 -0.49 -6.95 4.16
C GLY A 177 -0.05 -5.99 3.07
N HIS A 178 -0.18 -6.40 1.80
CA HIS A 178 0.07 -5.54 0.64
C HIS A 178 -0.87 -4.32 0.64
N THR A 179 -2.18 -4.55 0.73
CA THR A 179 -3.18 -3.46 0.72
C THR A 179 -2.93 -2.45 1.83
N VAL A 180 -2.83 -2.90 3.08
CA VAL A 180 -2.66 -2.00 4.23
C VAL A 180 -1.30 -1.28 4.16
N ALA A 181 -0.26 -1.92 3.61
CA ALA A 181 1.03 -1.27 3.40
C ALA A 181 0.94 -0.09 2.41
N MET A 182 0.20 -0.26 1.31
CA MET A 182 0.01 0.78 0.29
C MET A 182 -0.88 1.94 0.79
N VAL A 183 -1.92 1.63 1.59
CA VAL A 183 -2.79 2.63 2.21
C VAL A 183 -2.05 3.43 3.28
N LEU A 184 -1.31 2.76 4.17
CA LEU A 184 -0.61 3.37 5.29
C LEU A 184 0.85 3.71 4.96
N GLU A 185 1.06 4.37 3.83
CA GLU A 185 2.34 4.96 3.47
C GLU A 185 2.53 6.30 4.23
N PRO A 186 3.68 6.55 4.90
CA PRO A 186 3.88 7.75 5.71
C PRO A 186 3.68 9.09 5.00
N THR A 187 4.14 9.25 3.76
CA THR A 187 3.95 10.50 3.02
C THR A 187 2.49 10.70 2.62
N ARG A 188 1.77 9.63 2.28
CA ARG A 188 0.32 9.63 2.03
C ARG A 188 -0.47 10.05 3.26
N ALA A 189 -0.16 9.47 4.40
CA ALA A 189 -0.77 9.85 5.67
C ALA A 189 -0.52 11.33 6.00
N ALA A 190 0.69 11.84 5.73
CA ALA A 190 1.00 13.25 5.88
C ALA A 190 0.22 14.14 4.89
N ARG A 191 0.01 13.68 3.66
CA ARG A 191 -0.83 14.38 2.68
C ARG A 191 -2.29 14.43 3.13
N LEU A 192 -2.87 13.36 3.64
CA LEU A 192 -4.26 13.36 4.17
C LEU A 192 -4.44 14.42 5.26
N VAL A 193 -3.52 14.47 6.23
CA VAL A 193 -3.52 15.50 7.29
C VAL A 193 -3.49 16.91 6.70
N GLN A 194 -2.60 17.18 5.74
CA GLN A 194 -2.49 18.50 5.13
C GLN A 194 -3.69 18.85 4.25
N GLN A 195 -4.12 17.94 3.39
CA GLN A 195 -5.23 18.15 2.46
C GLN A 195 -6.51 18.45 3.23
N HIS A 196 -6.84 17.63 4.24
CA HIS A 196 -8.02 17.83 5.08
C HIS A 196 -7.98 19.14 5.88
N THR A 197 -6.78 19.59 6.29
CA THR A 197 -6.60 20.88 6.98
C THR A 197 -7.01 22.08 6.10
N PHE A 198 -6.71 22.01 4.80
CA PHE A 198 -7.05 23.09 3.85
C PHE A 198 -8.44 22.94 3.25
N ASP A 199 -8.96 21.72 3.20
CA ASP A 199 -10.28 21.40 2.67
C ASP A 199 -10.91 20.25 3.47
N PRO A 200 -11.75 20.56 4.47
CA PRO A 200 -12.39 19.56 5.31
C PRO A 200 -13.34 18.61 4.57
N SER A 201 -13.67 18.87 3.30
CA SER A 201 -14.49 17.95 2.49
C SER A 201 -13.72 16.71 2.03
N LEU A 202 -12.38 16.81 1.96
CA LEU A 202 -11.50 15.69 1.60
C LEU A 202 -11.32 14.72 2.77
N PRO A 203 -10.98 13.44 2.51
CA PRO A 203 -10.79 12.47 3.58
C PRO A 203 -9.67 12.83 4.55
N SER A 204 -9.90 12.59 5.84
CA SER A 204 -8.89 12.72 6.89
C SER A 204 -8.08 11.42 7.06
N LEU A 205 -6.97 11.48 7.81
CA LEU A 205 -6.26 10.26 8.19
C LEU A 205 -7.10 9.41 9.16
N GLU A 206 -7.87 10.06 10.02
CA GLU A 206 -8.82 9.42 10.93
C GLU A 206 -9.86 8.59 10.17
N GLU A 207 -10.44 9.13 9.10
CA GLU A 207 -11.41 8.44 8.24
C GLU A 207 -10.80 7.18 7.61
N VAL A 208 -9.55 7.27 7.12
CA VAL A 208 -8.84 6.12 6.55
C VAL A 208 -8.54 5.04 7.59
N LEU A 209 -8.11 5.44 8.80
CA LEU A 209 -7.83 4.50 9.89
C LEU A 209 -9.12 3.83 10.38
N GLU A 210 -10.21 4.58 10.50
CA GLU A 210 -11.53 4.06 10.86
C GLU A 210 -12.02 3.05 9.82
N GLY A 211 -11.92 3.37 8.52
CA GLY A 211 -12.24 2.44 7.44
C GLY A 211 -11.46 1.12 7.54
N LEU A 212 -10.15 1.18 7.83
CA LEU A 212 -9.31 -0.02 8.00
C LEU A 212 -9.73 -0.86 9.22
N PHE A 213 -10.04 -0.23 10.35
CA PHE A 213 -10.52 -0.93 11.52
C PHE A 213 -11.90 -1.54 11.28
N GLU A 214 -12.81 -0.85 10.60
CA GLU A 214 -14.13 -1.38 10.27
C GLU A 214 -14.03 -2.56 9.29
N ALA A 215 -13.26 -2.42 8.22
CA ALA A 215 -13.07 -3.45 7.21
C ALA A 215 -12.36 -4.72 7.73
N SER A 216 -11.68 -4.64 8.88
CA SER A 216 -11.02 -5.78 9.53
C SER A 216 -11.77 -6.26 10.76
N MET A 217 -11.88 -5.41 11.77
CA MET A 217 -12.45 -5.72 13.07
C MET A 217 -13.99 -5.77 13.06
N GLY A 218 -14.63 -4.96 12.22
CA GLY A 218 -16.09 -4.90 12.03
C GLY A 218 -16.62 -5.89 10.97
N ALA A 219 -15.73 -6.51 10.19
CA ALA A 219 -16.13 -7.42 9.12
C ALA A 219 -16.93 -8.63 9.60
N SER A 220 -17.97 -9.01 8.86
CA SER A 220 -18.69 -10.25 9.11
C SER A 220 -17.87 -11.47 8.68
N ALA A 221 -17.91 -12.54 9.47
CA ALA A 221 -17.43 -13.85 9.09
C ALA A 221 -18.56 -14.87 9.21
N ASN A 222 -18.89 -15.53 8.11
CA ASN A 222 -20.02 -16.47 8.04
C ASN A 222 -19.60 -17.93 8.23
N THR A 223 -18.29 -18.20 8.24
CA THR A 223 -17.71 -19.54 8.46
C THR A 223 -16.52 -19.44 9.39
N GLU A 224 -16.13 -20.55 10.03
CA GLU A 224 -14.93 -20.61 10.87
C GLU A 224 -13.65 -20.27 10.07
N TYR A 225 -13.57 -20.68 8.80
CA TYR A 225 -12.45 -20.31 7.95
C TYR A 225 -12.40 -18.79 7.70
N GLN A 226 -13.54 -18.15 7.43
CA GLN A 226 -13.61 -16.69 7.36
C GLN A 226 -13.27 -16.03 8.70
N ALA A 227 -13.62 -16.63 9.83
CA ALA A 227 -13.30 -16.11 11.14
C ALA A 227 -11.78 -16.14 11.41
N GLU A 228 -11.08 -17.21 11.01
CA GLU A 228 -9.61 -17.26 11.10
C GLU A 228 -8.93 -16.25 10.17
N VAL A 229 -9.43 -16.12 8.93
CA VAL A 229 -8.95 -15.09 8.00
C VAL A 229 -9.17 -13.69 8.56
N LYS A 230 -10.34 -13.41 9.15
CA LYS A 230 -10.64 -12.13 9.81
C LYS A 230 -9.61 -11.79 10.88
N ARG A 231 -9.34 -12.72 11.82
CA ARG A 231 -8.34 -12.53 12.88
C ARG A 231 -6.94 -12.26 12.32
N ALA A 232 -6.58 -12.94 11.23
CA ALA A 232 -5.31 -12.71 10.56
C ALA A 232 -5.23 -11.28 9.97
N VAL A 233 -6.31 -10.80 9.36
CA VAL A 233 -6.42 -9.42 8.82
C VAL A 233 -6.40 -8.38 9.95
N GLU A 234 -7.08 -8.62 11.07
CA GLU A 234 -7.04 -7.74 12.25
C GLU A 234 -5.59 -7.55 12.75
N GLY A 235 -4.83 -8.64 12.84
CA GLY A 235 -3.41 -8.59 13.21
C GLY A 235 -2.55 -7.80 12.22
N VAL A 236 -2.79 -7.95 10.92
CA VAL A 236 -2.09 -7.20 9.85
C VAL A 236 -2.38 -5.71 9.96
N VAL A 237 -3.64 -5.32 10.07
CA VAL A 237 -4.06 -3.91 10.20
C VAL A 237 -3.42 -3.31 11.45
N LEU A 238 -3.55 -3.98 12.59
CA LEU A 238 -2.99 -3.50 13.85
C LEU A 238 -1.48 -3.30 13.75
N ALA A 239 -0.75 -4.29 13.27
CA ALA A 239 0.71 -4.23 13.14
C ALA A 239 1.14 -3.06 12.25
N ARG A 240 0.42 -2.79 11.15
CA ARG A 240 0.75 -1.68 10.24
C ARG A 240 0.41 -0.31 10.84
N VAL A 241 -0.69 -0.18 11.59
CA VAL A 241 -1.01 1.07 12.32
C VAL A 241 0.03 1.36 13.41
N MET A 242 0.47 0.34 14.16
CA MET A 242 1.58 0.47 15.12
C MET A 242 2.88 0.88 14.43
N TRP A 243 3.17 0.30 13.26
CA TRP A 243 4.32 0.68 12.46
C TRP A 243 4.23 2.16 12.01
N LEU A 244 3.08 2.63 11.54
CA LEU A 244 2.89 4.04 11.14
C LEU A 244 3.04 4.99 12.35
N ALA A 245 2.43 4.63 13.48
CA ALA A 245 2.53 5.38 14.74
C ALA A 245 3.97 5.48 15.26
N ARG A 246 4.84 4.51 14.95
CA ARG A 246 6.27 4.55 15.29
C ARG A 246 7.10 5.31 14.28
N ASN A 247 6.89 5.07 12.98
CA ASN A 247 7.86 5.41 11.93
C ASN A 247 7.51 6.66 11.12
N ALA A 248 6.27 7.17 11.17
CA ALA A 248 5.92 8.34 10.36
C ALA A 248 6.76 9.56 10.74
N SER A 249 7.36 10.23 9.75
CA SER A 249 8.20 11.41 9.97
C SER A 249 7.40 12.58 10.56
N MET A 250 6.18 12.81 10.06
CA MET A 250 5.29 13.86 10.55
C MET A 250 4.73 13.52 11.94
N PRO A 251 4.95 14.36 12.98
CA PRO A 251 4.46 14.11 14.34
C PRO A 251 2.94 13.92 14.43
N GLN A 252 2.17 14.69 13.65
CA GLN A 252 0.72 14.61 13.66
C GLN A 252 0.20 13.25 13.19
N VAL A 253 0.82 12.64 12.17
CA VAL A 253 0.48 11.29 11.71
C VAL A 253 0.66 10.27 12.85
N ARG A 254 1.77 10.38 13.61
CA ARG A 254 2.01 9.51 14.77
C ARG A 254 0.98 9.72 15.88
N ALA A 255 0.60 10.97 16.13
CA ALA A 255 -0.39 11.32 17.15
C ALA A 255 -1.76 10.72 16.82
N ILE A 256 -2.23 10.92 15.58
CA ILE A 256 -3.51 10.38 15.09
C ILE A 256 -3.51 8.85 15.11
N SER A 257 -2.46 8.22 14.59
CA SER A 257 -2.33 6.75 14.59
C SER A 257 -2.35 6.19 16.03
N SER A 258 -1.63 6.84 16.96
CA SER A 258 -1.62 6.43 18.37
C SER A 258 -2.97 6.63 19.05
N ALA A 259 -3.70 7.69 18.69
CA ALA A 259 -5.07 7.92 19.18
C ALA A 259 -6.02 6.83 18.68
N SER A 260 -5.92 6.44 17.40
CA SER A 260 -6.72 5.35 16.86
C SER A 260 -6.43 4.02 17.57
N LEU A 261 -5.16 3.70 17.85
CA LEU A 261 -4.78 2.51 18.61
C LEU A 261 -5.40 2.50 20.02
N ARG A 262 -5.47 3.65 20.71
CA ARG A 262 -6.13 3.74 22.03
C ARG A 262 -7.62 3.43 21.95
N ARG A 263 -8.30 3.90 20.90
CA ARG A 263 -9.72 3.58 20.66
C ARG A 263 -9.91 2.09 20.42
N SER A 264 -9.15 1.51 19.48
CA SER A 264 -9.20 0.07 19.19
C SER A 264 -8.86 -0.79 20.42
N HIS A 265 -7.93 -0.34 21.27
CA HIS A 265 -7.65 -1.02 22.55
C HIS A 265 -8.88 -1.08 23.45
N SER A 266 -9.59 0.04 23.62
CA SER A 266 -10.82 0.06 24.42
C SER A 266 -11.93 -0.82 23.84
N GLU A 267 -12.07 -0.86 22.52
CA GLU A 267 -13.03 -1.73 21.83
C GLU A 267 -12.68 -3.21 22.02
N LEU A 268 -11.41 -3.59 21.86
CA LEU A 268 -10.95 -4.96 22.04
C LEU A 268 -11.17 -5.46 23.48
N LEU A 269 -10.95 -4.61 24.49
CA LEU A 269 -11.26 -4.95 25.88
C LEU A 269 -12.76 -5.17 26.13
N SER A 270 -13.63 -4.51 25.36
CA SER A 270 -15.08 -4.64 25.49
C SER A 270 -15.65 -5.94 24.91
N ARG A 271 -14.91 -6.63 24.03
CA ARG A 271 -15.32 -7.92 23.41
C ARG A 271 -15.33 -9.10 24.39
N GLY A 272 -14.85 -8.90 25.62
CA GLY A 272 -14.92 -9.87 26.70
C GLY A 272 -13.73 -10.85 26.73
N GLN A 273 -13.59 -11.59 27.84
CA GLN A 273 -12.40 -12.41 28.12
C GLN A 273 -12.34 -13.75 27.35
N SER A 274 -13.38 -14.11 26.61
CA SER A 274 -13.47 -15.42 25.94
C SER A 274 -12.82 -15.45 24.55
N GLU A 275 -12.39 -14.31 24.01
CA GLU A 275 -11.70 -14.24 22.72
C GLU A 275 -10.19 -14.02 22.92
N ALA A 276 -9.44 -15.14 22.95
CA ALA A 276 -7.98 -15.12 23.17
C ALA A 276 -7.25 -14.22 22.15
N HIS A 277 -7.75 -14.14 20.92
CA HIS A 277 -7.20 -13.27 19.88
C HIS A 277 -7.36 -11.79 20.23
N ALA A 278 -8.56 -11.35 20.63
CA ALA A 278 -8.80 -9.96 21.01
C ALA A 278 -7.94 -9.54 22.23
N GLN A 279 -7.75 -10.44 23.20
CA GLN A 279 -6.84 -10.21 24.33
C GLN A 279 -5.38 -10.07 23.90
N MET A 280 -4.93 -10.89 22.95
CA MET A 280 -3.58 -10.80 22.39
C MET A 280 -3.37 -9.43 21.73
N LEU A 281 -4.28 -9.01 20.86
CA LEU A 281 -4.22 -7.72 20.16
C LEU A 281 -4.27 -6.53 21.15
N ALA A 282 -5.15 -6.58 22.15
CA ALA A 282 -5.20 -5.55 23.18
C ALA A 282 -3.87 -5.47 23.95
N GLY A 283 -3.30 -6.63 24.32
CA GLY A 283 -1.99 -6.71 24.96
C GLY A 283 -0.85 -6.17 24.09
N ASP A 284 -0.89 -6.41 22.77
CA ASP A 284 0.08 -5.84 21.81
C ASP A 284 -0.01 -4.32 21.75
N ILE A 285 -1.23 -3.76 21.70
CA ILE A 285 -1.44 -2.31 21.74
C ILE A 285 -0.91 -1.73 23.05
N GLN A 286 -1.26 -2.32 24.19
CA GLN A 286 -0.83 -1.83 25.50
C GLN A 286 0.70 -1.84 25.60
N ARG A 287 1.36 -2.96 25.24
CA ARG A 287 2.83 -3.05 25.21
C ARG A 287 3.46 -2.00 24.31
N PHE A 288 2.84 -1.72 23.16
CA PHE A 288 3.32 -0.67 22.28
C PHE A 288 3.15 0.70 22.93
N LEU A 289 1.97 1.05 23.43
CA LEU A 289 1.72 2.38 24.01
C LEU A 289 2.57 2.66 25.26
N ASP A 290 2.84 1.63 26.08
CA ASP A 290 3.62 1.75 27.32
C ASP A 290 5.13 1.61 27.12
N ARG A 291 5.58 1.28 25.90
CA ARG A 291 7.00 1.04 25.65
C ARG A 291 7.83 2.23 26.12
N PRO A 292 8.93 2.01 26.88
CA PRO A 292 9.84 3.09 27.19
C PRO A 292 10.28 3.72 25.87
N GLY A 293 10.13 5.03 25.75
CA GLY A 293 10.54 5.73 24.55
C GLY A 293 12.02 5.46 24.31
N GLU A 294 12.38 4.87 23.17
CA GLU A 294 13.76 4.93 22.69
C GLU A 294 14.17 6.41 22.68
N VAL A 295 15.40 6.70 23.13
CA VAL A 295 15.97 8.04 23.02
C VAL A 295 15.71 8.50 21.59
N VAL A 296 14.98 9.60 21.44
CA VAL A 296 14.68 10.18 20.15
C VAL A 296 16.02 10.66 19.61
N THR A 297 16.76 9.79 18.93
CA THR A 297 17.95 10.15 18.17
C THR A 297 17.46 11.11 17.11
N ASP A 298 17.71 12.40 17.34
CA ASP A 298 17.34 13.55 16.51
C ASP A 298 16.51 13.16 15.30
N ARG A 299 15.20 12.97 15.52
CA ARG A 299 14.26 12.69 14.43
C ARG A 299 14.26 13.95 13.58
N VAL A 300 15.09 13.93 12.54
CA VAL A 300 15.51 15.09 11.74
C VAL A 300 14.31 15.99 11.52
N ALA A 301 14.23 17.07 12.30
CA ALA A 301 13.38 18.18 11.94
C ALA A 301 13.83 18.57 10.53
N PRO A 302 12.92 18.78 9.56
CA PRO A 302 13.31 19.20 8.23
C PRO A 302 14.29 20.36 8.37
N SER A 303 15.52 20.16 7.90
CA SER A 303 16.53 21.22 7.97
C SER A 303 16.05 22.39 7.11
N ALA A 304 16.39 23.61 7.51
CA ALA A 304 16.23 24.74 6.61
C ALA A 304 16.93 24.40 5.28
N PRO A 305 16.35 24.76 4.12
CA PRO A 305 17.07 24.68 2.85
C PRO A 305 18.45 25.35 2.97
N PRO A 306 19.47 24.88 2.24
CA PRO A 306 20.81 25.44 2.33
C PRO A 306 20.80 26.95 2.13
N GLY A 307 21.49 27.67 3.03
CA GLY A 307 21.72 29.11 2.93
C GLY A 307 22.88 29.45 1.99
N SER A 308 23.17 30.75 1.85
CA SER A 308 24.22 31.25 0.94
C SER A 308 25.60 30.62 1.17
N PRO A 309 26.40 30.43 0.09
CA PRO A 309 26.15 30.85 -1.28
C PRO A 309 25.27 29.86 -2.07
N ILE A 310 24.24 30.40 -2.73
CA ILE A 310 23.28 29.64 -3.55
C ILE A 310 23.83 29.52 -4.98
N GLY A 311 23.99 28.31 -5.47
CA GLY A 311 24.29 27.98 -6.87
C GLY A 311 24.18 26.47 -7.07
N GLU A 312 23.42 26.04 -8.07
CA GLU A 312 23.39 24.64 -8.50
C GLU A 312 24.58 24.38 -9.44
N PRO A 313 25.34 23.27 -9.30
CA PRO A 313 26.08 22.73 -10.44
C PRO A 313 25.08 22.37 -11.55
N ALA A 314 25.50 22.51 -12.81
CA ALA A 314 24.66 22.24 -13.98
C ALA A 314 23.95 20.87 -13.88
N LEU A 315 22.76 20.75 -14.47
CA LEU A 315 22.01 19.50 -14.55
C LEU A 315 22.85 18.44 -15.27
N ASP A 316 23.54 17.61 -14.48
CA ASP A 316 24.41 16.55 -14.97
C ASP A 316 23.60 15.27 -15.21
N TRP A 317 23.00 15.18 -16.39
CA TRP A 317 22.25 14.00 -16.81
C TRP A 317 23.16 12.81 -17.23
N LEU A 318 24.50 12.93 -17.15
CA LEU A 318 25.46 11.92 -17.63
C LEU A 318 26.60 11.55 -16.64
N GLY A 319 26.66 12.15 -15.45
CA GLY A 319 27.77 12.04 -14.50
C GLY A 319 27.97 10.75 -13.71
N GLN A 320 27.35 9.63 -14.09
CA GLN A 320 27.62 8.32 -13.46
C GLN A 320 28.60 7.45 -14.25
N MET A 321 29.55 8.05 -14.99
CA MET A 321 30.60 7.29 -15.71
C MET A 321 32.04 7.72 -15.45
N GLU A 322 32.34 8.55 -14.44
CA GLU A 322 33.74 8.81 -14.05
C GLU A 322 34.04 8.36 -12.61
N PRO A 323 35.02 7.47 -12.39
CA PRO A 323 35.49 7.14 -11.06
C PRO A 323 36.20 8.37 -10.48
N TRP A 324 35.80 8.76 -9.27
CA TRP A 324 36.53 9.73 -8.47
C TRP A 324 37.94 9.22 -8.17
N CYS A 325 38.93 9.65 -8.95
CA CYS A 325 40.31 9.82 -8.48
C CYS A 325 41.17 10.65 -9.45
N SER A 326 41.92 11.57 -8.84
CA SER A 326 43.21 12.15 -9.25
C SER A 326 43.21 13.46 -10.06
N TRP A 327 44.07 14.45 -9.79
CA TRP A 327 44.98 14.81 -8.68
C TRP A 327 45.61 16.20 -9.07
N LEU A 328 46.31 16.84 -8.12
CA LEU A 328 47.31 17.95 -8.24
C LEU A 328 46.81 19.41 -8.08
N GLY A 329 47.44 20.25 -7.24
CA GLY A 329 48.64 20.03 -6.43
C GLY A 329 49.04 21.23 -5.55
N ASP A 330 49.76 20.86 -4.49
CA ASP A 330 50.92 21.50 -3.84
C ASP A 330 50.93 22.99 -3.46
N GLY A 331 51.22 23.23 -2.18
CA GLY A 331 51.72 24.50 -1.65
C GLY A 331 51.84 24.50 -0.13
N TRP A 332 52.95 23.96 0.38
CA TRP A 332 53.44 24.09 1.76
C TRP A 332 53.87 25.53 2.11
N ASP A 333 53.90 25.83 3.43
CA ASP A 333 54.66 26.85 4.20
C ASP A 333 53.71 27.65 5.13
N GLY A 334 53.88 27.84 6.44
CA GLY A 334 54.91 27.55 7.43
C GLY A 334 54.65 28.41 8.69
N PHE A 335 55.07 27.90 9.86
CA PHE A 335 54.90 28.37 11.27
C PHE A 335 53.64 27.95 12.04
#